data_AF-A0A284QXZ4-F1
#
_entry.id   AF-A0A284QXZ4-F1
#
_cell.length_a   1.000
_cell.length_b   1.000
_cell.length_c   1.000
_cell.angle_alpha   90.00
_cell.angle_beta   90.00
_cell.angle_gamma   90.00
#
_symmetry.space_group_name_H-M   'P 1'
#
loop_
_entity.id
_entity.type
_entity.pdbx_description
1 polymer ?
#
loop_
_entity_poly.entity_id
_entity_poly.type
_entity_poly.pdbx_seq_one_letter_code
_entity_poly.pdbx_strand_id
1 'polypeptide(L)'
;MPSGSGARYPETVIVKLALSEDQKERIQHEYAIYRRVLYGPVSVAAGDIPTAFGFFEDIESDTGALILSYNGQPLAHRSDPPASGITVSLEEKATLLRILESIHAAGVAHGDI
;
A
#
# COMPACT_ATOMS: atom_id res chain seq x y z
N MET A 1 25.86 -27.60 14.53
CA MET A 1 24.64 -27.05 13.88
C MET A 1 24.89 -25.57 13.65
N PRO A 2 25.00 -25.07 12.40
CA PRO A 2 25.18 -23.64 12.20
C PRO A 2 23.88 -22.92 12.55
N SER A 3 23.97 -21.91 13.41
CA SER A 3 22.86 -21.06 13.83
C SER A 3 22.45 -20.16 12.66
N GLY A 4 21.29 -20.42 12.07
CA GLY A 4 20.68 -19.49 11.12
C GLY A 4 20.40 -18.16 11.82
N SER A 5 21.01 -17.09 11.36
CA SER A 5 20.65 -15.72 11.75
C SER A 5 19.23 -15.46 11.25
N GLY A 6 18.23 -15.68 12.10
CA GLY A 6 16.86 -15.30 11.81
C GLY A 6 16.78 -13.77 11.76
N ALA A 7 16.74 -13.21 10.55
CA ALA A 7 16.45 -11.79 10.38
C ALA A 7 15.02 -11.53 10.88
N ARG A 8 14.90 -10.83 12.01
CA ARG A 8 13.61 -10.33 12.51
C ARG A 8 13.38 -8.96 11.89
N TYR A 9 12.39 -8.87 11.01
CA TYR A 9 11.87 -7.59 10.54
C TYR A 9 10.77 -7.17 11.53
N PRO A 10 10.96 -6.10 12.32
CA PRO A 10 9.99 -5.67 13.33
C PRO A 10 8.78 -4.94 12.71
N GLU A 11 8.72 -4.79 11.39
CA GLU A 11 7.68 -4.03 10.72
C GLU A 11 6.38 -4.85 10.59
N THR A 12 5.27 -4.23 10.99
CA THR A 12 3.94 -4.79 10.72
C THR A 12 3.66 -4.66 9.22
N VAL A 13 3.29 -5.76 8.59
CA VAL A 13 2.97 -5.82 7.16
C VAL A 13 1.50 -6.13 6.94
N ILE A 14 0.99 -5.68 5.79
CA ILE A 14 -0.30 -6.08 5.26
C ILE A 14 -0.07 -7.06 4.11
N VAL A 15 -0.82 -8.15 4.10
CA VAL A 15 -0.81 -9.15 3.03
C VAL A 15 -2.18 -9.14 2.37
N LYS A 16 -2.22 -8.78 1.09
CA LYS A 16 -3.40 -8.92 0.24
C LYS A 16 -3.28 -10.22 -0.54
N LEU A 17 -4.25 -11.13 -0.36
CA LEU A 17 -4.29 -12.42 -1.05
C LEU A 17 -5.19 -12.36 -2.28
N ALA A 18 -4.74 -12.96 -3.37
CA ALA A 18 -5.48 -13.21 -4.60
C ALA A 18 -5.65 -14.71 -4.78
N LEU A 19 -6.89 -15.20 -4.69
CA LEU A 19 -7.23 -16.63 -4.75
C LEU A 19 -7.83 -17.03 -6.11
N SER A 20 -7.84 -16.11 -7.07
CA SER A 20 -8.35 -16.30 -8.43
C SER A 20 -7.53 -15.48 -9.42
N GLU A 21 -7.52 -15.88 -10.69
CA GLU A 21 -6.80 -15.18 -11.77
C GLU A 21 -7.15 -13.70 -11.85
N ASP A 22 -8.44 -13.36 -11.86
CA ASP A 22 -8.89 -11.97 -11.91
C ASP A 22 -8.36 -11.14 -10.72
N GLN A 23 -8.30 -11.74 -9.52
CA GLN A 23 -7.72 -11.07 -8.36
C GLN A 23 -6.21 -10.91 -8.49
N LYS A 24 -5.51 -11.90 -9.07
CA LYS A 24 -4.07 -11.85 -9.31
C LYS A 24 -3.72 -10.75 -10.31
N GLU A 25 -4.42 -10.68 -11.44
CA GLU A 25 -4.21 -9.62 -12.44
C GLU A 25 -4.41 -8.23 -11.83
N ARG A 26 -5.46 -8.05 -11.01
CA ARG A 26 -5.73 -6.78 -10.33
C ARG A 26 -4.64 -6.42 -9.31
N ILE A 27 -4.21 -7.38 -8.49
CA ILE A 27 -3.16 -7.14 -7.49
C ILE A 27 -1.78 -6.94 -8.16
N GLN A 28 -1.50 -7.62 -9.27
CA GLN A 28 -0.29 -7.41 -10.06
C GLN A 28 -0.29 -6.00 -10.69
N HIS A 29 -1.43 -5.54 -11.19
CA HIS A 29 -1.59 -4.17 -11.67
C HIS A 29 -1.39 -3.16 -10.53
N GLU A 30 -1.97 -3.40 -9.36
CA GLU A 30 -1.76 -2.59 -8.15
C GLU A 30 -0.27 -2.51 -7.78
N TYR A 31 0.44 -3.65 -7.78
CA TYR A 31 1.88 -3.69 -7.53
C TYR A 31 2.67 -2.85 -8.55
N ALA A 32 2.32 -2.92 -9.83
CA ALA A 32 2.95 -2.11 -10.88
C ALA A 32 2.76 -0.60 -10.64
N ILE A 33 1.59 -0.18 -10.13
CA ILE A 33 1.34 1.22 -9.72
C ILE A 33 2.26 1.61 -8.57
N TYR A 34 2.34 0.82 -7.50
CA TYR A 34 3.27 1.10 -6.40
C TYR A 34 4.71 1.21 -6.88
N ARG A 35 5.16 0.29 -7.75
CA ARG A 35 6.49 0.34 -8.35
C ARG A 35 6.73 1.63 -9.12
N ARG A 36 5.74 2.08 -9.88
CA ARG A 36 5.80 3.35 -10.63
C ARG A 36 5.92 4.55 -9.70
N VAL A 37 5.17 4.59 -8.61
CA VAL A 37 5.16 5.74 -7.68
C VAL A 37 6.40 5.77 -6.78
N LEU A 38 6.90 4.60 -6.35
CA LEU A 38 8.06 4.50 -5.47
C LEU A 38 9.40 4.68 -6.21
N TYR A 39 9.51 4.09 -7.41
CA TYR A 39 10.78 4.03 -8.16
C TYR A 39 10.73 4.78 -9.50
N GLY A 40 9.67 5.57 -9.72
CA GLY A 40 9.53 6.41 -10.90
C GLY A 40 10.46 7.63 -10.90
N PRO A 41 10.44 8.43 -11.98
CA PRO A 41 11.25 9.66 -12.09
C PRO A 41 10.79 10.76 -11.10
N VAL A 42 9.54 10.69 -10.66
CA VAL A 42 8.98 11.53 -9.61
C VAL A 42 8.56 10.59 -8.49
N SER A 43 9.34 10.57 -7.41
CA SER A 43 9.10 9.72 -6.26
C SER A 43 8.21 10.42 -5.24
N VAL A 44 7.25 9.68 -4.69
CA VAL A 44 6.51 10.10 -3.49
C VAL A 44 7.38 9.87 -2.26
N ALA A 45 7.25 10.73 -1.24
CA ALA A 45 8.09 10.64 -0.05
C ALA A 45 7.84 9.33 0.73
N ALA A 46 8.88 8.81 1.37
CA ALA A 46 8.75 7.61 2.17
C ALA A 46 7.73 7.81 3.31
N GLY A 47 6.81 6.86 3.47
CA GLY A 47 5.75 6.90 4.49
C GLY A 47 4.44 7.57 4.04
N ASP A 48 4.44 8.35 2.95
CA ASP A 48 3.23 8.98 2.42
C ASP A 48 2.26 7.97 1.78
N ILE A 49 2.79 6.89 1.23
CA ILE A 49 2.03 5.75 0.70
C ILE A 49 2.61 4.44 1.25
N PRO A 50 1.85 3.34 1.24
CA PRO A 50 2.40 2.04 1.58
C PRO A 50 3.59 1.67 0.69
N THR A 51 4.66 1.18 1.31
CA THR A 51 5.78 0.58 0.61
C THR A 51 5.36 -0.81 0.12
N ALA A 52 5.44 -1.04 -1.19
CA ALA A 52 5.23 -2.37 -1.73
C ALA A 52 6.53 -3.18 -1.69
N PHE A 53 6.59 -4.17 -0.81
CA PHE A 53 7.76 -5.05 -0.68
C PHE A 53 7.85 -6.05 -1.84
N GLY A 54 6.72 -6.50 -2.37
CA GLY A 54 6.70 -7.41 -3.50
C GLY A 54 5.34 -8.02 -3.78
N PHE A 55 5.18 -8.50 -5.01
CA PHE A 55 4.15 -9.46 -5.39
C PHE A 55 4.80 -10.84 -5.48
N PHE A 56 4.15 -11.83 -4.89
CA PHE A 56 4.59 -13.22 -4.82
C PHE A 56 3.47 -14.11 -5.32
N GLU A 57 3.84 -15.21 -5.96
CA GLU A 57 2.90 -16.21 -6.46
C GLU A 57 3.34 -17.57 -5.93
N ASP A 58 2.41 -18.28 -5.32
CA ASP A 58 2.63 -19.66 -4.91
C ASP A 58 2.40 -20.60 -6.08
N ILE A 59 3.43 -21.37 -6.44
CA ILE A 59 3.43 -22.23 -7.62
C ILE A 59 2.47 -23.43 -7.43
N GLU A 60 2.25 -23.88 -6.20
CA GLU A 60 1.43 -25.07 -5.93
C GLU A 60 -0.07 -24.76 -5.89
N SER A 61 -0.45 -23.65 -5.24
CA SER A 61 -1.85 -23.23 -5.09
C SER A 61 -2.30 -22.16 -6.08
N ASP A 62 -1.38 -21.66 -6.91
CA ASP A 62 -1.62 -20.58 -7.87
C ASP A 62 -2.15 -19.28 -7.21
N THR A 63 -1.86 -19.11 -5.91
CA THR A 63 -2.30 -17.97 -5.10
C THR A 63 -1.32 -16.82 -5.19
N GLY A 64 -1.82 -15.62 -5.46
CA GLY A 64 -1.03 -14.39 -5.43
C GLY A 64 -1.04 -13.71 -4.05
N ALA A 65 0.04 -13.05 -3.70
CA ALA A 65 0.17 -12.24 -2.50
C ALA A 65 0.92 -10.94 -2.76
N LEU A 66 0.32 -9.80 -2.41
CA LEU A 66 1.00 -8.50 -2.36
C LEU A 66 1.28 -8.12 -0.92
N ILE A 67 2.56 -7.88 -0.62
CA ILE A 67 3.03 -7.51 0.71
C ILE A 67 3.32 -6.01 0.74
N LEU A 68 2.66 -5.30 1.65
CA LEU A 68 2.76 -3.85 1.84
C LEU A 68 3.17 -3.50 3.27
N SER A 69 3.76 -2.33 3.48
CA SER A 69 3.93 -1.77 4.83
C SER A 69 2.57 -1.39 5.44
N TYR A 70 2.45 -1.55 6.76
CA TYR A 70 1.31 -1.01 7.50
C TYR A 70 1.49 0.51 7.71
N ASN A 71 0.58 1.31 7.14
CA ASN A 71 0.63 2.77 7.21
C ASN A 71 -0.42 3.37 8.17
N GLY A 72 -0.84 2.61 9.17
CA GLY A 72 -1.79 3.07 10.19
C GLY A 72 -3.26 2.86 9.81
N GLN A 73 -4.12 3.61 10.51
CA GLN A 73 -5.57 3.43 10.46
C GLN A 73 -6.24 4.28 9.38
N PRO A 74 -7.11 3.72 8.53
CA PRO A 74 -7.85 4.48 7.53
C PRO A 74 -8.80 5.51 8.17
N LEU A 75 -9.02 6.65 7.49
CA LEU A 75 -9.91 7.73 7.96
C LEU A 75 -11.32 7.24 8.28
N ALA A 76 -11.87 6.38 7.42
CA ALA A 76 -13.22 5.82 7.59
C ALA A 76 -13.38 5.06 8.91
N HIS A 77 -12.30 4.48 9.46
CA HIS A 77 -12.36 3.71 10.70
C HIS A 77 -12.09 4.55 11.95
N ARG A 78 -11.92 5.87 11.85
CA ARG A 78 -11.71 6.75 13.01
C ARG A 78 -13.00 7.10 13.76
N SER A 79 -14.16 6.80 13.17
CA SER A 79 -15.48 7.02 13.75
C SER A 79 -16.23 5.71 13.93
N ASP A 80 -17.23 5.72 14.81
CA ASP A 80 -18.20 4.64 14.96
C ASP A 80 -19.63 5.22 14.86
N PRO A 81 -20.42 4.88 13.82
CA PRO A 81 -20.10 3.95 12.73
C PRO A 81 -18.98 4.45 11.78
N PRO A 82 -18.37 3.56 10.98
CA PRO A 82 -17.35 3.96 10.02
C PRO A 82 -17.86 5.02 9.05
N ALA A 83 -16.97 5.95 8.71
CA ALA A 83 -17.20 7.10 7.84
C ALA A 83 -18.28 8.10 8.32
N SER A 84 -18.77 8.01 9.55
CA SER A 84 -19.67 9.00 10.13
C SER A 84 -18.90 10.10 10.87
N GLY A 85 -18.99 11.35 10.41
CA GLY A 85 -18.41 12.48 11.16
C GLY A 85 -16.88 12.44 11.21
N ILE A 86 -16.22 12.08 10.09
CA ILE A 86 -14.76 12.15 9.96
C ILE A 86 -14.32 13.60 10.17
N THR A 87 -13.46 13.82 11.17
CA THR A 87 -12.77 15.10 11.37
C THR A 87 -11.29 14.92 11.06
N VAL A 88 -10.73 15.89 10.33
CA VAL A 88 -9.30 16.00 10.02
C VAL A 88 -8.83 17.39 10.38
N SER A 89 -7.62 17.51 10.94
CA SER A 89 -7.03 18.82 11.22
C SER A 89 -6.68 19.53 9.90
N LEU A 90 -6.46 20.85 9.94
CA LEU A 90 -5.99 21.59 8.76
C LEU A 90 -4.63 21.08 8.26
N GLU A 91 -3.75 20.71 9.19
CA GLU A 91 -2.43 20.14 8.89
C GLU A 91 -2.54 18.75 8.25
N GLU A 92 -3.41 17.89 8.77
CA GLU A 92 -3.66 16.57 8.20
C GLU A 92 -4.27 16.70 6.80
N LYS A 93 -5.25 17.59 6.61
CA LYS A 93 -5.82 17.88 5.30
C LYS A 93 -4.76 18.36 4.31
N ALA A 94 -3.89 19.27 4.71
CA ALA A 94 -2.79 19.75 3.87
C ALA A 94 -1.83 18.61 3.49
N THR A 95 -1.54 17.71 4.44
CA THR A 95 -0.71 16.52 4.21
C THR A 95 -1.35 15.58 3.18
N LEU A 96 -2.64 15.23 3.35
CA LEU A 96 -3.36 14.35 2.42
C LEU A 96 -3.41 14.94 1.00
N LEU A 97 -3.66 16.25 0.88
CA LEU A 97 -3.66 16.93 -0.41
C LEU A 97 -2.28 16.91 -1.08
N ARG A 98 -1.22 17.20 -0.33
CA ARG A 98 0.17 17.13 -0.83
C ARG A 98 0.52 15.71 -1.31
N ILE A 99 0.09 14.68 -0.58
CA ILE A 99 0.30 13.28 -0.98
C ILE A 99 -0.40 13.00 -2.31
N LEU A 100 -1.67 13.40 -2.44
CA LEU A 100 -2.44 13.20 -3.67
C LEU A 100 -1.82 13.94 -4.86
N GLU A 101 -1.38 15.18 -4.66
CA GLU A 101 -0.65 15.95 -5.68
C GLU A 101 0.64 15.25 -6.10
N SER A 102 1.37 14.64 -5.16
CA SER A 102 2.60 13.90 -5.45
C SER A 102 2.33 12.62 -6.26
N ILE A 103 1.23 11.92 -5.96
CA ILE A 103 0.77 10.76 -6.75
C ILE A 103 0.43 11.20 -8.19
N HIS A 104 -0.30 12.32 -8.34
CA HIS A 104 -0.62 12.87 -9.66
C HIS A 104 0.64 13.31 -10.42
N ALA A 105 1.62 13.92 -9.74
CA ALA A 105 2.89 14.31 -10.33
C ALA A 105 3.72 13.09 -10.80
N ALA A 106 3.55 11.93 -10.19
CA ALA A 106 4.13 10.65 -10.66
C ALA A 106 3.43 10.09 -11.93
N GLY A 107 2.38 10.76 -12.40
CA GLY A 107 1.59 10.39 -13.57
C GLY A 107 0.55 9.31 -13.28
N VAL A 108 0.16 9.13 -12.02
CA VAL A 108 -0.85 8.17 -11.58
C VAL A 108 -2.10 8.91 -11.13
N ALA A 109 -3.26 8.53 -11.66
CA ALA A 109 -4.56 8.99 -11.16
C ALA A 109 -5.12 7.94 -10.20
N HIS A 110 -5.57 8.34 -9.01
CA HIS A 110 -6.08 7.39 -8.01
C HIS A 110 -7.40 6.73 -8.44
N GLY A 111 -8.33 7.49 -9.01
CA GLY A 111 -9.58 6.99 -9.59
C GLY A 111 -10.70 6.65 -8.59
N ASP A 112 -10.37 6.41 -7.32
CA ASP A 112 -11.34 6.05 -6.27
C ASP A 112 -10.83 6.47 -4.87
N ILE A 113 -10.98 7.75 -4.50
CA ILE A 113 -10.46 8.33 -3.23
C ILE A 113 -11.54 8.26 -2.15
#